data_AF-A0A7L1NC71-F1
#
_entry.id   AF-A0A7L1NC71-F1
#
_cell.length_a   1.000
_cell.length_b   1.000
_cell.length_c   1.000
_cell.angle_alpha   90.00
_cell.angle_beta   90.00
_cell.angle_gamma   90.00
#
_symmetry.space_group_name_H-M   'P 1'
#
loop_
_entity.id
_entity.type
_entity.pdbx_description
1 polymer ?
#
loop_
_entity_poly.entity_id
_entity_poly.type
_entity_poly.pdbx_seq_one_letter_code
_entity_poly.pdbx_strand_id
1 'polypeptide(L)'
;MFALGSWLPPWPGLSWGWALLDALLQGLVGACAVSVLCSLLKVYLYIQCLNDPEQQREKELIRAQWWVLEPLHMVVLTGLLAVVGSRVASLVVLEFSLRAVSTAISLGKGACSSCQLFVLCQYSLGCGVSCALSFLLEGAPHSTCNLLLAAGLAGLLATLARRLAQHVCILYELHSRARYCGVCIFLLTSARGIPRLLRNALAVTLAVADMAALELINRDFLSTAEAIRFWMPLTICYTLLVVYMQEGPPQSVYQTVLVRMGGLFILLLTVGRWSDVLHVLVSLLGELWCLLRASTMRDVCQQQ
;
A
#
# COMPACT_ATOMS: atom_id res chain seq x y z
N MET A 1 52.92 -5.29 28.29
CA MET A 1 51.73 -6.16 28.38
C MET A 1 50.72 -5.65 27.38
N PHE A 2 50.63 -6.31 26.23
CA PHE A 2 49.81 -5.91 25.09
C PHE A 2 48.37 -6.42 25.26
N ALA A 3 47.40 -5.53 25.11
CA ALA A 3 45.98 -5.82 25.19
C ALA A 3 45.50 -6.58 23.95
N LEU A 4 45.24 -7.88 24.13
CA LEU A 4 44.80 -8.84 23.11
C LEU A 4 43.26 -8.81 22.88
N GLY A 5 42.64 -7.63 22.97
CA GLY A 5 41.18 -7.48 22.95
C GLY A 5 40.56 -6.80 21.72
N SER A 6 41.36 -6.24 20.80
CA SER A 6 40.85 -5.35 19.73
C SER A 6 40.87 -5.95 18.31
N TRP A 7 41.03 -7.26 18.17
CA TRP A 7 41.23 -7.93 16.87
C TRP A 7 40.19 -9.00 16.53
N LEU A 8 39.13 -9.18 17.32
CA LEU A 8 37.99 -9.97 16.84
C LEU A 8 37.05 -9.07 16.03
N PRO A 9 36.74 -9.39 14.76
CA PRO A 9 35.59 -8.80 14.10
C PRO A 9 34.35 -9.10 14.96
N PRO A 10 33.46 -8.12 15.19
CA PRO A 10 32.20 -8.39 15.88
C PRO A 10 31.50 -9.53 15.15
N TRP A 11 31.11 -10.56 15.89
CA TRP A 11 30.43 -11.73 15.33
C TRP A 11 29.32 -11.29 14.36
N PRO A 12 29.37 -11.69 13.08
CA PRO A 12 28.45 -11.22 12.04
C PRO A 12 27.02 -11.78 12.19
N GLY A 13 26.72 -12.55 13.24
CA GLY A 13 25.43 -13.22 13.42
C GLY A 13 24.31 -12.34 14.00
N LEU A 14 24.60 -11.50 15.01
CA LEU A 14 23.54 -10.73 15.69
C LEU A 14 23.13 -9.48 14.91
N SER A 15 24.06 -8.71 14.35
CA SER A 15 23.75 -7.48 13.62
C SER A 15 22.91 -7.74 12.36
N TRP A 16 23.19 -8.84 11.65
CA TRP A 16 22.37 -9.31 10.54
C TRP A 16 20.98 -9.76 10.98
N GLY A 17 20.88 -10.44 12.12
CA GLY A 17 19.60 -10.88 12.68
C GLY A 17 18.67 -9.71 13.02
N TRP A 18 19.21 -8.66 13.66
CA TRP A 18 18.43 -7.46 13.99
C TRP A 18 18.02 -6.66 12.75
N ALA A 19 18.92 -6.50 11.78
CA ALA A 19 18.59 -5.81 10.52
C ALA A 19 17.51 -6.54 9.71
N LEU A 20 17.58 -7.87 9.64
CA LEU A 20 16.54 -8.68 8.99
C LEU A 20 15.22 -8.61 9.74
N LEU A 21 15.26 -8.64 11.08
CA LEU A 21 14.07 -8.51 11.91
C LEU A 21 13.40 -7.14 11.70
N ASP A 22 14.18 -6.06 11.66
CA ASP A 22 13.67 -4.71 11.43
C ASP A 22 13.04 -4.59 10.04
N ALA A 23 13.67 -5.14 9.01
CA ALA A 23 13.10 -5.18 7.66
C ALA A 23 11.79 -5.98 7.60
N LEU A 24 11.72 -7.14 8.26
CA LEU A 24 10.52 -7.98 8.32
C LEU A 24 9.38 -7.28 9.08
N LEU A 25 9.68 -6.67 10.21
CA LEU A 25 8.70 -5.96 11.02
C LEU A 25 8.21 -4.68 10.29
N GLN A 26 9.08 -3.96 9.59
CA GLN A 26 8.69 -2.83 8.74
C GLN A 26 7.77 -3.29 7.60
N GLY A 27 8.13 -4.38 6.91
CA GLY A 27 7.28 -5.00 5.90
C GLY A 27 5.94 -5.47 6.46
N LEU A 28 5.91 -5.97 7.69
CA LEU A 28 4.69 -6.40 8.39
C LEU A 28 3.78 -5.22 8.68
N VAL A 29 4.31 -4.09 9.15
CA VAL A 29 3.52 -2.86 9.38
C VAL A 29 2.90 -2.38 8.06
N GLY A 30 3.68 -2.35 6.98
CA GLY A 30 3.19 -2.01 5.65
C GLY A 30 2.07 -2.96 5.18
N ALA A 31 2.27 -4.28 5.31
CA ALA A 31 1.26 -5.27 4.95
C ALA A 31 -0.03 -5.17 5.80
N CYS A 32 0.11 -4.87 7.10
CA CYS A 32 -1.00 -4.59 7.99
C CYS A 32 -1.83 -3.39 7.53
N ALA A 33 -1.20 -2.30 7.10
CA ALA A 33 -1.90 -1.14 6.57
C ALA A 33 -2.72 -1.49 5.31
N VAL A 34 -2.14 -2.25 4.39
CA VAL A 34 -2.84 -2.74 3.19
C VAL A 34 -4.02 -3.64 3.56
N SER A 35 -3.86 -4.52 4.54
CA SER A 35 -4.95 -5.39 5.01
C SER A 35 -6.08 -4.64 5.69
N VAL A 36 -5.78 -3.57 6.44
CA VAL A 36 -6.82 -2.74 7.07
C VAL A 36 -7.63 -2.04 5.98
N LEU A 37 -6.96 -1.42 5.00
CA LEU A 37 -7.60 -0.80 3.84
C LEU A 37 -8.49 -1.81 3.09
N CYS A 38 -7.93 -2.99 2.79
CA CYS A 38 -8.64 -4.05 2.07
C CYS A 38 -9.86 -4.54 2.86
N SER A 39 -9.75 -4.75 4.17
CA SER A 39 -10.85 -5.22 5.02
C SER A 39 -11.99 -4.19 5.11
N LEU A 40 -11.66 -2.90 5.22
CA LEU A 40 -12.66 -1.82 5.26
C LEU A 40 -13.33 -1.62 3.90
N LEU A 41 -12.57 -1.65 2.81
CA LEU A 41 -13.10 -1.55 1.45
C LEU A 41 -14.06 -2.71 1.15
N LYS A 42 -13.68 -3.93 1.55
CA LYS A 42 -14.52 -5.12 1.49
C LYS A 42 -15.84 -4.97 2.23
N VAL A 43 -15.83 -4.44 3.45
CA VAL A 43 -17.06 -4.17 4.23
C VAL A 43 -17.95 -3.17 3.51
N TYR A 44 -17.36 -2.11 2.97
CA TYR A 44 -18.08 -1.11 2.18
C TYR A 44 -18.75 -1.72 0.95
N LEU A 45 -18.00 -2.47 0.14
CA LEU A 45 -18.54 -3.14 -1.05
C LEU A 45 -19.59 -4.18 -0.71
N TYR A 46 -19.37 -4.98 0.35
CA TYR A 46 -20.34 -5.98 0.78
C TYR A 46 -21.68 -5.36 1.19
N ILE A 47 -21.66 -4.23 1.92
CA ILE A 47 -22.88 -3.51 2.27
C ILE A 47 -23.57 -2.94 1.02
N GLN A 48 -22.79 -2.48 0.04
CA GLN A 48 -23.33 -1.95 -1.21
C GLN A 48 -23.97 -3.05 -2.07
N CYS A 49 -23.28 -4.18 -2.30
CA CYS A 49 -23.81 -5.33 -3.05
C CYS A 49 -25.03 -5.98 -2.38
N LEU A 50 -25.20 -5.84 -1.06
CA LEU A 50 -26.41 -6.33 -0.38
C LEU A 50 -27.67 -5.50 -0.68
N ASN A 51 -27.51 -4.25 -1.12
CA ASN A 51 -28.66 -3.44 -1.52
C ASN A 51 -29.15 -3.80 -2.94
N ASP A 52 -28.31 -4.45 -3.76
CA ASP A 52 -28.61 -4.76 -5.17
C ASP A 52 -28.72 -6.30 -5.39
N PRO A 53 -29.93 -6.83 -5.69
CA PRO A 53 -30.16 -8.27 -5.80
C PRO A 53 -29.46 -8.94 -7.00
N GLU A 54 -29.01 -8.19 -8.00
CA GLU A 54 -28.33 -8.72 -9.18
C GLU A 54 -26.86 -9.11 -8.92
N GLN A 55 -26.22 -8.56 -7.87
CA GLN A 55 -24.79 -8.80 -7.55
C GLN A 55 -24.55 -9.96 -6.56
N GLN A 56 -25.57 -10.79 -6.34
CA GLN A 56 -25.53 -11.84 -5.33
C GLN A 56 -24.56 -12.98 -5.65
N ARG A 57 -24.21 -13.18 -6.93
CA ARG A 57 -23.23 -14.17 -7.38
C ARG A 57 -21.79 -13.72 -7.13
N GLU A 58 -21.53 -12.42 -7.22
CA GLU A 58 -20.22 -11.83 -6.90
C GLU A 58 -19.93 -11.86 -5.39
N LYS A 59 -20.97 -11.75 -4.55
CA LYS A 59 -20.90 -11.95 -3.08
C LYS A 59 -20.26 -13.28 -2.70
N GLU A 60 -20.61 -14.38 -3.37
CA GLU A 60 -20.10 -15.72 -3.07
C GLU A 60 -18.65 -15.89 -3.49
N LEU A 61 -18.26 -15.34 -4.65
CA LEU A 61 -16.88 -15.34 -5.13
C LEU A 61 -15.97 -14.55 -4.21
N ILE A 62 -16.41 -13.35 -3.81
CA ILE A 62 -15.73 -12.51 -2.83
C ILE A 62 -15.56 -13.30 -1.52
N ARG A 63 -16.62 -13.92 -1.00
CA ARG A 63 -16.57 -14.68 0.26
C ARG A 63 -15.62 -15.90 0.20
N ALA A 64 -15.64 -16.67 -0.88
CA ALA A 64 -14.80 -17.86 -1.04
C ALA A 64 -13.31 -17.52 -1.14
N GLN A 65 -12.98 -16.46 -1.89
CA GLN A 65 -11.60 -15.98 -2.04
C GLN A 65 -11.00 -15.48 -0.71
N TRP A 66 -11.82 -15.04 0.26
CA TRP A 66 -11.34 -14.42 1.49
C TRP A 66 -10.64 -15.35 2.46
N TRP A 67 -11.13 -16.58 2.66
CA TRP A 67 -10.67 -17.43 3.78
C TRP A 67 -9.26 -17.97 3.61
N VAL A 68 -8.88 -18.33 2.38
CA VAL A 68 -7.59 -18.96 2.09
C VAL A 68 -6.55 -17.92 1.63
N LEU A 69 -7.00 -16.90 0.91
CA LEU A 69 -6.08 -15.94 0.27
C LEU A 69 -5.68 -14.79 1.20
N GLU A 70 -6.39 -14.55 2.31
CA GLU A 70 -6.02 -13.54 3.31
C GLU A 70 -4.69 -13.80 4.03
N PRO A 71 -4.49 -14.96 4.68
CA PRO A 71 -3.23 -15.23 5.36
C PRO A 71 -2.08 -15.28 4.37
N LEU A 72 -2.27 -15.92 3.21
CA LEU A 72 -1.25 -16.05 2.18
C LEU A 72 -0.85 -14.68 1.59
N HIS A 73 -1.80 -13.80 1.31
CA HIS A 73 -1.49 -12.45 0.84
C HIS A 73 -0.72 -11.64 1.88
N MET A 74 -1.07 -11.76 3.17
CA MET A 74 -0.33 -11.07 4.24
C MET A 74 1.14 -11.52 4.30
N VAL A 75 1.40 -12.83 4.22
CA VAL A 75 2.77 -13.35 4.25
C VAL A 75 3.55 -12.90 3.02
N VAL A 76 2.97 -13.05 1.82
CA VAL A 76 3.63 -12.64 0.56
C VAL A 76 3.92 -11.14 0.55
N LEU A 77 2.95 -10.31 0.92
CA LEU A 77 3.11 -8.85 0.91
C LEU A 77 4.12 -8.38 1.96
N THR A 78 4.15 -9.01 3.14
CA THR A 78 5.16 -8.74 4.18
C THR A 78 6.56 -9.03 3.64
N GLY A 79 6.75 -10.18 2.98
CA GLY A 79 8.03 -10.53 2.38
C GLY A 79 8.45 -9.57 1.27
N LEU A 80 7.53 -9.21 0.37
CA LEU A 80 7.82 -8.27 -0.71
C LEU A 80 8.19 -6.88 -0.17
N LEU A 81 7.42 -6.33 0.77
CA LEU A 81 7.71 -5.03 1.38
C LEU A 81 9.00 -5.03 2.22
N ALA A 82 9.36 -6.16 2.84
CA ALA A 82 10.62 -6.30 3.57
C ALA A 82 11.85 -6.31 2.63
N VAL A 83 11.69 -6.79 1.40
CA VAL A 83 12.77 -6.84 0.39
C VAL A 83 12.90 -5.51 -0.37
N VAL A 84 11.82 -4.75 -0.52
CA VAL A 84 11.82 -3.50 -1.27
C VAL A 84 12.64 -2.44 -0.54
N GLY A 85 13.64 -1.89 -1.22
CA GLY A 85 14.44 -0.78 -0.67
C GLY A 85 13.65 0.51 -0.51
N SER A 86 14.00 1.31 0.51
CA SER A 86 13.38 2.59 0.84
C SER A 86 13.31 3.56 -0.35
N ARG A 87 14.38 3.62 -1.16
CA ARG A 87 14.47 4.45 -2.37
C ARG A 87 13.43 4.07 -3.43
N VAL A 88 13.22 2.79 -3.68
CA VAL A 88 12.20 2.35 -4.66
C VAL A 88 10.81 2.54 -4.07
N ALA A 89 10.62 2.24 -2.78
CA ALA A 89 9.37 2.50 -2.10
C ALA A 89 8.97 3.99 -2.15
N SER A 90 9.90 4.93 -1.95
CA SER A 90 9.64 6.38 -2.04
C SER A 90 9.25 6.81 -3.45
N LEU A 91 9.87 6.26 -4.49
CA LEU A 91 9.54 6.57 -5.89
C LEU A 91 8.14 6.07 -6.27
N VAL A 92 7.78 4.86 -5.82
CA VAL A 92 6.46 4.28 -6.06
C VAL A 92 5.36 5.08 -5.37
N VAL A 93 5.63 5.60 -4.16
CA VAL A 93 4.68 6.44 -3.42
C VAL A 93 4.50 7.79 -4.11
N LEU A 94 5.61 8.45 -4.48
CA LEU A 94 5.58 9.77 -5.12
C LEU A 94 4.89 9.72 -6.50
N GLU A 95 5.17 8.67 -7.28
CA GLU A 95 4.49 8.45 -8.57
C GLU A 95 2.98 8.27 -8.36
N PHE A 96 2.59 7.45 -7.37
CA PHE A 96 1.18 7.24 -7.05
C PHE A 96 0.49 8.51 -6.55
N SER A 97 1.13 9.31 -5.69
CA SER A 97 0.55 10.54 -5.14
C SER A 97 0.36 11.60 -6.22
N LEU A 98 1.33 11.79 -7.12
CA LEU A 98 1.18 12.64 -8.29
C LEU A 98 0.00 12.21 -9.17
N ARG A 99 -0.16 10.90 -9.38
CA ARG A 99 -1.27 10.35 -10.18
C ARG A 99 -2.62 10.53 -9.49
N ALA A 100 -2.68 10.32 -8.19
CA ALA A 100 -3.88 10.54 -7.39
C ALA A 100 -4.31 12.02 -7.43
N VAL A 101 -3.36 12.95 -7.34
CA VAL A 101 -3.63 14.38 -7.44
C VAL A 101 -4.07 14.76 -8.86
N SER A 102 -3.38 14.28 -9.89
CA SER A 102 -3.74 14.53 -11.29
C SER A 102 -5.15 14.02 -11.62
N THR A 103 -5.47 12.79 -11.23
CA THR A 103 -6.82 12.23 -11.42
C THR A 103 -7.88 12.94 -10.60
N ALA A 104 -7.57 13.39 -9.38
CA ALA A 104 -8.49 14.20 -8.58
C ALA A 104 -8.75 15.60 -9.16
N ILE A 105 -7.78 16.18 -9.86
CA ILE A 105 -7.91 17.47 -10.54
C ILE A 105 -8.66 17.31 -11.87
N SER A 106 -8.38 16.27 -12.65
CA SER A 106 -8.97 16.03 -13.98
C SER A 106 -10.39 15.44 -13.92
N LEU A 107 -10.68 14.55 -12.97
CA LEU A 107 -12.02 13.99 -12.78
C LEU A 107 -12.71 14.72 -11.62
N GLY A 108 -13.58 15.67 -11.96
CA GLY A 108 -14.53 16.24 -11.02
C GLY A 108 -15.32 15.14 -10.29
N LYS A 109 -15.09 15.02 -8.97
CA LYS A 109 -15.87 14.29 -7.93
C LYS A 109 -16.93 13.29 -8.45
N GLY A 110 -16.52 12.04 -8.68
CA GLY A 110 -17.40 10.87 -8.73
C GLY A 110 -17.13 9.90 -7.57
N ALA A 111 -18.14 9.14 -7.12
CA ALA A 111 -17.96 8.10 -6.10
C ALA A 111 -17.20 6.87 -6.64
N CYS A 112 -17.40 6.55 -7.92
CA CYS A 112 -16.75 5.45 -8.63
C CYS A 112 -15.21 5.65 -8.76
N SER A 113 -14.75 6.90 -8.97
CA SER A 113 -13.31 7.20 -9.02
C SER A 113 -12.61 7.00 -7.66
N SER A 114 -13.34 7.17 -6.55
CA SER A 114 -12.78 6.95 -5.22
C SER A 114 -12.56 5.47 -4.91
N CYS A 115 -13.47 4.57 -5.32
CA CYS A 115 -13.27 3.12 -5.13
C CYS A 115 -12.07 2.62 -5.94
N GLN A 116 -11.98 3.02 -7.21
CA GLN A 116 -10.88 2.62 -8.09
C GLN A 116 -9.51 3.08 -7.53
N LEU A 117 -9.46 4.28 -6.93
CA LEU A 117 -8.27 4.80 -6.27
C LEU A 117 -7.88 3.95 -5.05
N PHE A 118 -8.84 3.53 -4.21
CA PHE A 118 -8.57 2.65 -3.06
C PHE A 118 -8.04 1.27 -3.46
N VAL A 119 -8.50 0.72 -4.59
CA VAL A 119 -7.97 -0.56 -5.09
C VAL A 119 -6.55 -0.39 -5.63
N LEU A 120 -6.30 0.70 -6.35
CA LEU A 120 -4.99 0.97 -6.95
C LEU A 120 -3.92 1.37 -5.91
N CYS A 121 -4.31 2.00 -4.81
CA CYS A 121 -3.37 2.50 -3.80
C CYS A 121 -2.82 1.41 -2.86
N GLN A 122 -3.32 0.17 -2.91
CA GLN A 122 -3.00 -0.87 -1.93
C GLN A 122 -1.49 -1.06 -1.75
N TYR A 123 -0.77 -1.31 -2.84
CA TYR A 123 0.67 -1.54 -2.76
C TYR A 123 1.44 -0.25 -2.41
N SER A 124 1.11 0.87 -3.06
CA SER A 124 1.73 2.18 -2.79
C SER A 124 1.52 2.63 -1.34
N LEU A 125 0.38 2.31 -0.70
CA LEU A 125 0.13 2.55 0.72
C LEU A 125 1.09 1.76 1.60
N GLY A 126 1.33 0.49 1.28
CA GLY A 126 2.30 -0.35 2.00
C GLY A 126 3.72 0.21 1.91
N CYS A 127 4.13 0.65 0.71
CA CYS A 127 5.40 1.35 0.51
C CYS A 127 5.46 2.67 1.29
N GLY A 128 4.38 3.46 1.28
CA GLY A 128 4.33 4.76 1.94
C GLY A 128 4.42 4.66 3.46
N VAL A 129 3.71 3.71 4.05
CA VAL A 129 3.82 3.42 5.49
C VAL A 129 5.22 2.93 5.84
N SER A 130 5.83 2.10 4.99
CA SER A 130 7.21 1.64 5.18
C SER A 130 8.20 2.82 5.15
N CYS A 131 8.07 3.74 4.18
CA CYS A 131 8.89 4.95 4.10
C CYS A 131 8.70 5.88 5.30
N ALA A 132 7.45 6.12 5.71
CA ALA A 132 7.12 6.93 6.88
C ALA A 132 7.73 6.33 8.15
N LEU A 133 7.67 5.01 8.31
CA LEU A 133 8.25 4.31 9.46
C LEU A 133 9.78 4.44 9.48
N SER A 134 10.45 4.27 8.33
CA SER A 134 11.91 4.45 8.24
C SER A 134 12.32 5.88 8.60
N PHE A 135 11.57 6.89 8.16
CA PHE A 135 11.86 8.28 8.47
C PHE A 135 11.62 8.61 9.96
N LEU A 136 10.52 8.12 10.54
CA LEU A 136 10.18 8.39 11.95
C LEU A 136 11.12 7.68 12.95
N LEU A 137 11.70 6.55 12.57
CA LEU A 137 12.59 5.77 13.43
C LEU A 137 14.07 6.09 13.25
N GLU A 138 14.40 6.94 12.27
CA GLU A 138 15.77 7.35 12.02
C GLU A 138 16.32 8.12 13.23
N GLY A 139 17.43 7.64 13.81
CA GLY A 139 18.06 8.25 14.99
C GLY A 139 17.43 7.89 16.35
N ALA A 140 16.46 6.96 16.40
CA ALA A 140 15.87 6.53 17.66
C ALA A 140 16.80 5.55 18.44
N PRO A 141 17.01 5.74 19.76
CA PRO A 141 17.90 4.89 20.57
C PRO A 141 17.40 3.45 20.76
N HIS A 142 16.10 3.19 20.53
CA HIS A 142 15.47 1.87 20.60
C HIS A 142 14.56 1.62 19.37
N SER A 143 15.12 1.73 18.17
CA SER A 143 14.39 1.57 16.90
C SER A 143 13.61 0.26 16.82
N THR A 144 14.23 -0.87 17.18
CA THR A 144 13.65 -2.22 17.13
C THR A 144 12.41 -2.36 18.03
N CYS A 145 12.46 -1.84 19.27
CA CYS A 145 11.33 -1.89 20.20
C CYS A 145 10.17 -1.01 19.74
N ASN A 146 10.45 0.19 19.23
CA ASN A 146 9.42 1.08 18.68
C ASN A 146 8.76 0.46 17.45
N LEU A 147 9.56 -0.22 16.62
CA LEU A 147 9.11 -0.90 15.42
C LEU A 147 8.32 -2.17 15.76
N LEU A 148 8.68 -2.91 16.81
CA LEU A 148 7.88 -3.99 17.38
C LEU A 148 6.53 -3.49 17.92
N LEU A 149 6.53 -2.35 18.63
CA LEU A 149 5.30 -1.73 19.13
C LEU A 149 4.40 -1.30 17.96
N ALA A 150 4.97 -0.68 16.93
CA ALA A 150 4.27 -0.30 15.71
C ALA A 150 3.68 -1.53 15.00
N ALA A 151 4.45 -2.61 14.87
CA ALA A 151 3.98 -3.88 14.32
C ALA A 151 2.86 -4.51 15.15
N GLY A 152 2.96 -4.45 16.48
CA GLY A 152 1.93 -4.91 17.40
C GLY A 152 0.62 -4.13 17.24
N LEU A 153 0.70 -2.79 17.22
CA LEU A 153 -0.47 -1.92 17.03
C LEU A 153 -1.09 -2.08 15.64
N ALA A 154 -0.28 -2.13 14.58
CA ALA A 154 -0.73 -2.36 13.21
C ALA A 154 -1.37 -3.75 13.07
N GLY A 155 -0.78 -4.76 13.70
CA GLY A 155 -1.32 -6.12 13.78
C GLY A 155 -2.67 -6.16 14.50
N LEU A 156 -2.79 -5.50 15.65
CA LEU A 156 -4.05 -5.37 16.38
C LEU A 156 -5.13 -4.70 15.51
N LEU A 157 -4.80 -3.57 14.87
CA LEU A 157 -5.72 -2.88 13.97
C LEU A 157 -6.17 -3.78 12.80
N ALA A 158 -5.24 -4.52 12.19
CA ALA A 158 -5.53 -5.47 11.13
C ALA A 158 -6.37 -6.65 11.60
N THR A 159 -6.17 -7.15 12.83
CA THR A 159 -7.02 -8.22 13.38
C THR A 159 -8.43 -7.73 13.69
N LEU A 160 -8.58 -6.52 14.24
CA LEU A 160 -9.87 -5.89 14.51
C LEU A 160 -10.64 -5.65 13.21
N ALA A 161 -9.98 -5.11 12.18
CA ALA A 161 -10.57 -4.89 10.87
C ALA A 161 -11.01 -6.21 10.21
N ARG A 162 -10.20 -7.28 10.32
CA ARG A 162 -10.56 -8.62 9.81
C ARG A 162 -11.74 -9.23 10.56
N ARG A 163 -11.74 -9.16 11.89
CA ARG A 163 -12.87 -9.64 12.71
C ARG A 163 -14.16 -8.90 12.39
N LEU A 164 -14.07 -7.58 12.19
CA LEU A 164 -15.19 -6.76 11.74
C LEU A 164 -15.68 -7.22 10.36
N ALA A 165 -14.79 -7.41 9.40
CA ALA A 165 -15.15 -7.87 8.06
C ALA A 165 -15.81 -9.27 8.09
N GLN A 166 -15.26 -10.21 8.86
CA GLN A 166 -15.84 -11.55 9.04
C GLN A 166 -17.22 -11.49 9.70
N HIS A 167 -17.37 -10.67 10.74
CA HIS A 167 -18.64 -10.48 11.42
C HIS A 167 -19.72 -9.95 10.47
N VAL A 168 -19.38 -8.91 9.69
CA VAL A 168 -20.29 -8.33 8.71
C VAL A 168 -20.64 -9.35 7.63
N CYS A 169 -19.67 -10.05 7.06
CA CYS A 169 -19.95 -10.97 5.97
C CYS A 169 -20.74 -12.22 6.38
N ILE A 170 -20.71 -12.63 7.65
CA ILE A 170 -21.46 -13.80 8.12
C ILE A 170 -22.83 -13.40 8.68
N LEU A 171 -22.86 -12.37 9.53
CA LEU A 171 -24.01 -12.11 10.40
C LEU A 171 -24.81 -10.87 10.02
N TYR A 172 -24.32 -10.02 9.11
CA TYR A 172 -24.99 -8.75 8.81
C TYR A 172 -26.43 -8.91 8.32
N GLU A 173 -26.74 -9.94 7.54
CA GLU A 173 -28.10 -10.17 7.02
C GLU A 173 -29.09 -10.56 8.13
N LEU A 174 -28.65 -11.38 9.09
CA LEU A 174 -29.44 -11.75 10.27
C LEU A 174 -29.57 -10.58 11.27
N HIS A 175 -28.45 -9.92 11.56
CA HIS A 175 -28.37 -8.85 12.56
C HIS A 175 -29.03 -7.55 12.09
N SER A 176 -29.02 -7.26 10.79
CA SER A 176 -29.69 -6.07 10.23
C SER A 176 -31.21 -6.18 10.35
N ARG A 177 -31.78 -7.37 10.16
CA ARG A 177 -33.22 -7.63 10.35
C ARG A 177 -33.65 -7.56 11.81
N ALA A 178 -32.83 -8.08 12.72
CA ALA A 178 -33.21 -8.23 14.12
C ALA A 178 -32.66 -7.14 15.06
N ARG A 179 -31.82 -6.21 14.57
CA ARG A 179 -31.38 -4.95 15.23
C ARG A 179 -30.83 -5.12 16.66
N TYR A 180 -30.17 -6.23 16.97
CA TYR A 180 -29.63 -6.51 18.32
C TYR A 180 -28.11 -6.36 18.47
N CYS A 181 -27.36 -6.12 17.37
CA CYS A 181 -25.91 -5.98 17.41
C CYS A 181 -25.48 -4.51 17.25
N GLY A 182 -24.84 -3.94 18.28
CA GLY A 182 -24.34 -2.56 18.25
C GLY A 182 -23.39 -2.27 17.09
N VAL A 183 -22.55 -3.24 16.69
CA VAL A 183 -21.62 -3.09 15.56
C VAL A 183 -22.37 -2.97 14.23
N CYS A 184 -23.37 -3.82 13.98
CA CYS A 184 -24.17 -3.76 12.76
C CYS A 184 -25.06 -2.51 12.71
N ILE A 185 -25.60 -2.07 13.85
CA ILE A 185 -26.37 -0.81 13.95
C ILE A 185 -25.44 0.38 13.67
N PHE A 186 -24.25 0.39 14.26
CA PHE A 186 -23.25 1.42 14.02
C PHE A 186 -22.89 1.48 12.52
N LEU A 187 -22.60 0.34 11.89
CA LEU A 187 -22.35 0.26 10.45
C LEU A 187 -23.53 0.76 9.62
N LEU A 188 -24.77 0.45 9.98
CA LEU A 188 -25.96 0.92 9.26
C LEU A 188 -26.09 2.45 9.31
N THR A 189 -25.79 3.06 10.46
CA THR A 189 -25.80 4.52 10.62
C THR A 189 -24.59 5.22 9.98
N SER A 190 -23.44 4.56 9.93
CA SER A 190 -22.16 5.12 9.50
C SER A 190 -21.69 4.68 8.11
N ALA A 191 -22.44 3.82 7.41
CA ALA A 191 -22.06 3.24 6.12
C ALA A 191 -21.65 4.30 5.08
N ARG A 192 -22.38 5.42 5.02
CA ARG A 192 -22.09 6.53 4.09
C ARG A 192 -20.85 7.35 4.48
N GLY A 193 -20.40 7.24 5.72
CA GLY A 193 -19.21 7.91 6.26
C GLY A 193 -17.91 7.13 6.03
N ILE A 194 -17.97 5.81 5.83
CA ILE A 194 -16.80 4.93 5.62
C ILE A 194 -15.88 5.44 4.50
N PRO A 195 -16.34 5.72 3.25
CA PRO A 195 -15.45 6.15 2.18
C PRO A 195 -14.82 7.53 2.47
N ARG A 196 -15.51 8.41 3.20
CA ARG A 196 -14.96 9.71 3.61
C ARG A 196 -13.86 9.55 4.64
N LEU A 197 -14.07 8.68 5.63
CA LEU A 197 -13.05 8.35 6.62
C LEU A 197 -11.82 7.72 5.96
N LEU A 198 -12.03 6.76 5.06
CA LEU A 198 -10.97 6.08 4.33
C LEU A 198 -10.16 7.03 3.46
N ARG A 199 -10.83 7.95 2.76
CA ARG A 199 -10.18 9.00 1.97
C ARG A 199 -9.35 9.93 2.85
N ASN A 200 -9.88 10.38 3.99
CA ASN A 200 -9.16 11.27 4.88
C ASN A 200 -7.95 10.57 5.51
N ALA A 201 -8.10 9.31 5.94
CA ALA A 201 -6.99 8.51 6.46
C ALA A 201 -5.92 8.27 5.40
N LEU A 202 -6.32 7.93 4.16
CA LEU A 202 -5.41 7.77 3.04
C LEU A 202 -4.67 9.08 2.72
N ALA A 203 -5.38 10.22 2.69
CA ALA A 203 -4.78 11.52 2.43
C ALA A 203 -3.73 11.90 3.49
N VAL A 204 -4.03 11.68 4.78
CA VAL A 204 -3.06 11.91 5.87
C VAL A 204 -1.87 10.98 5.74
N THR A 205 -2.11 9.70 5.47
CA THR A 205 -1.02 8.70 5.36
C THR A 205 -0.12 9.01 4.18
N LEU A 206 -0.68 9.35 3.02
CA LEU A 206 0.07 9.75 1.83
C LEU A 206 0.81 11.06 2.06
N ALA A 207 0.22 12.06 2.72
CA ALA A 207 0.93 13.30 3.03
C ALA A 207 2.17 13.07 3.90
N VAL A 208 2.06 12.23 4.94
CA VAL A 208 3.22 11.86 5.78
C VAL A 208 4.24 11.06 4.97
N ALA A 209 3.77 10.12 4.14
CA ALA A 209 4.63 9.30 3.30
C ALA A 209 5.36 10.12 2.22
N ASP A 210 4.71 11.11 1.62
CA ASP A 210 5.29 12.02 0.63
C ASP A 210 6.37 12.90 1.28
N MET A 211 6.13 13.43 2.48
CA MET A 211 7.14 14.17 3.24
C MET A 211 8.36 13.29 3.54
N ALA A 212 8.13 12.05 4.00
CA ALA A 212 9.20 11.09 4.25
C ALA A 212 9.94 10.70 2.96
N ALA A 213 9.21 10.47 1.87
CA ALA A 213 9.76 10.10 0.57
C ALA A 213 10.64 11.21 -0.01
N LEU A 214 10.19 12.47 0.07
CA LEU A 214 10.98 13.62 -0.35
C LEU A 214 12.27 13.75 0.44
N GLU A 215 12.22 13.57 1.77
CA GLU A 215 13.42 13.63 2.60
C GLU A 215 14.40 12.47 2.33
N LEU A 216 13.88 11.23 2.21
CA LEU A 216 14.68 10.06 1.84
C LEU A 216 15.38 10.25 0.49
N ILE A 217 14.64 10.74 -0.51
CA ILE A 217 15.19 11.03 -1.84
C ILE A 217 16.21 12.17 -1.75
N ASN A 218 15.92 13.24 -1.01
CA ASN A 218 16.80 14.40 -0.89
C ASN A 218 18.13 14.05 -0.22
N ARG A 219 18.12 13.20 0.81
CA ARG A 219 19.35 12.73 1.49
C ARG A 219 20.19 11.80 0.64
N ASP A 220 19.56 10.99 -0.21
CA ASP A 220 20.24 10.08 -1.13
C ASP A 220 21.00 10.80 -2.26
N PHE A 221 20.76 12.10 -2.50
CA PHE A 221 21.48 12.89 -3.51
C PHE A 221 22.33 13.98 -2.84
N LEU A 222 23.65 13.74 -2.76
CA LEU A 222 24.62 14.65 -2.12
C LEU A 222 24.88 15.96 -2.90
N SER A 223 24.30 16.16 -4.10
CA SER A 223 24.46 17.40 -4.88
C SER A 223 23.18 17.86 -5.61
N THR A 224 22.92 19.17 -5.60
CA THR A 224 21.77 19.81 -6.28
C THR A 224 21.78 19.60 -7.80
N ALA A 225 22.95 19.35 -8.40
CA ALA A 225 23.10 19.06 -9.82
C ALA A 225 22.66 17.63 -10.19
N GLU A 226 22.91 16.64 -9.32
CA GLU A 226 22.42 15.26 -9.52
C GLU A 226 20.92 15.15 -9.27
N ALA A 227 20.39 15.91 -8.31
CA ALA A 227 18.95 16.00 -8.07
C ALA A 227 18.18 16.50 -9.30
N ILE A 228 18.65 17.56 -9.98
CA ILE A 228 18.01 18.09 -11.20
C ILE A 228 18.08 17.07 -12.36
N ARG A 229 19.18 16.32 -12.47
CA ARG A 229 19.33 15.25 -13.47
C ARG A 229 18.38 14.07 -13.26
N PHE A 230 17.88 13.87 -12.04
CA PHE A 230 16.89 12.84 -11.71
C PHE A 230 15.44 13.35 -11.85
N TRP A 231 15.17 14.56 -11.36
CA TRP A 231 13.85 15.18 -11.40
C TRP A 231 13.39 15.51 -12.83
N MET A 232 14.29 15.95 -13.70
CA MET A 232 13.94 16.26 -15.09
C MET A 232 13.46 15.03 -15.90
N PRO A 233 14.14 13.86 -15.90
CA PRO A 233 13.59 12.66 -16.53
C PRO A 233 12.34 12.11 -15.86
N LEU A 234 12.23 12.16 -14.53
CA LEU A 234 11.02 11.72 -13.82
C LEU A 234 9.81 12.56 -14.23
N THR A 235 9.96 13.89 -14.23
CA THR A 235 8.92 14.82 -14.64
C THR A 235 8.57 14.69 -16.12
N ILE A 236 9.56 14.48 -17.00
CA ILE A 236 9.34 14.26 -18.44
C ILE A 236 8.65 12.92 -18.71
N CYS A 237 9.11 11.82 -18.10
CA CYS A 237 8.45 10.51 -18.22
C CYS A 237 7.03 10.57 -17.66
N TYR A 238 6.82 11.29 -16.56
CA TYR A 238 5.51 11.45 -15.94
C TYR A 238 4.57 12.33 -16.78
N THR A 239 5.04 13.43 -17.36
CA THR A 239 4.24 14.25 -18.28
C THR A 239 3.88 13.46 -19.54
N LEU A 240 4.81 12.69 -20.10
CA LEU A 240 4.55 11.80 -21.22
C LEU A 240 3.55 10.67 -20.86
N LEU A 241 3.66 10.08 -19.66
CA LEU A 241 2.73 9.05 -19.21
C LEU A 241 1.32 9.59 -19.00
N VAL A 242 1.18 10.78 -18.40
CA VAL A 242 -0.12 11.43 -18.21
C VAL A 242 -0.76 11.78 -19.55
N VAL A 243 0.01 12.35 -20.50
CA VAL A 243 -0.48 12.65 -21.84
C VAL A 243 -0.86 11.36 -22.59
N TYR A 244 -0.01 10.33 -22.57
CA TYR A 244 -0.28 9.06 -23.25
C TYR A 244 -1.50 8.32 -22.68
N MET A 245 -1.68 8.34 -21.36
CA MET A 245 -2.84 7.74 -20.69
C MET A 245 -4.14 8.51 -20.95
N GLN A 246 -4.06 9.79 -21.31
CA GLN A 246 -5.22 10.63 -21.61
C GLN A 246 -5.63 10.55 -23.09
N GLU A 247 -4.72 10.19 -24.00
CA GLU A 247 -4.97 10.05 -25.44
C GLU A 247 -5.34 8.62 -25.90
N GLY A 248 -5.18 7.60 -25.04
CA GLY A 248 -5.47 6.21 -25.38
C GLY A 248 -6.95 5.78 -25.21
N PRO A 249 -7.44 4.78 -25.97
CA PRO A 249 -8.71 4.11 -25.66
C PRO A 249 -8.70 3.51 -24.24
N PRO A 250 -9.84 3.12 -23.62
CA PRO A 250 -9.87 2.59 -22.26
C PRO A 250 -8.94 1.38 -22.11
N GLN A 251 -7.73 1.62 -21.59
CA GLN A 251 -6.67 0.62 -21.47
C GLN A 251 -6.92 -0.26 -20.25
N SER A 252 -6.57 -1.55 -20.38
CA SER A 252 -6.62 -2.48 -19.26
C SER A 252 -5.72 -1.98 -18.12
N VAL A 253 -6.16 -2.19 -16.87
CA VAL A 253 -5.41 -1.62 -15.74
C VAL A 253 -4.03 -2.27 -15.55
N TYR A 254 -3.87 -3.51 -16.00
CA TYR A 254 -2.58 -4.18 -16.04
C TYR A 254 -1.60 -3.46 -16.96
N GLN A 255 -2.07 -2.97 -18.12
CA GLN A 255 -1.25 -2.17 -19.04
C GLN A 255 -0.81 -0.87 -18.39
N THR A 256 -1.69 -0.19 -17.67
CA THR A 256 -1.34 1.03 -16.93
C THR A 256 -0.22 0.79 -15.91
N VAL A 257 -0.29 -0.30 -15.14
CA VAL A 257 0.72 -0.63 -14.14
C VAL A 257 2.04 -1.06 -14.77
N LEU A 258 1.99 -1.81 -15.87
CA LEU A 258 3.19 -2.20 -16.62
C LEU A 258 3.91 -1.00 -17.24
N VAL A 259 3.18 -0.06 -17.85
CA VAL A 259 3.79 1.14 -18.44
C VAL A 259 4.40 2.01 -17.34
N ARG A 260 3.73 2.13 -16.20
CA ARG A 260 4.20 2.87 -15.02
C ARG A 260 5.48 2.30 -14.42
N MET A 261 5.47 1.01 -14.09
CA MET A 261 6.65 0.33 -13.57
C MET A 261 7.76 0.23 -14.61
N GLY A 262 7.42 0.12 -15.90
CA GLY A 262 8.36 0.20 -17.00
C GLY A 262 9.05 1.56 -17.09
N GLY A 263 8.33 2.66 -16.86
CA GLY A 263 8.90 4.00 -16.77
C GLY A 263 9.88 4.14 -15.61
N LEU A 264 9.50 3.68 -14.41
CA LEU A 264 10.40 3.64 -13.23
C LEU A 264 11.62 2.75 -13.46
N PHE A 265 11.44 1.63 -14.17
CA PHE A 265 12.51 0.70 -14.53
C PHE A 265 13.53 1.34 -15.47
N ILE A 266 13.09 2.02 -16.53
CA ILE A 266 13.98 2.74 -17.46
C ILE A 266 14.71 3.88 -16.73
N LEU A 267 14.03 4.59 -15.83
CA LEU A 267 14.61 5.68 -15.06
C LEU A 267 15.69 5.16 -14.10
N LEU A 268 15.46 4.01 -13.45
CA LEU A 268 16.46 3.39 -12.58
C LEU A 268 17.57 2.67 -13.35
N LEU A 269 17.34 2.25 -14.60
CA LEU A 269 18.42 1.79 -15.48
C LEU A 269 19.33 2.95 -15.92
N THR A 270 18.79 4.15 -16.08
CA THR A 270 19.57 5.32 -16.54
C THR A 270 20.28 6.05 -15.41
N VAL A 271 19.74 6.03 -14.18
CA VAL A 271 20.28 6.82 -13.04
C VAL A 271 20.51 5.99 -11.77
N GLY A 272 20.03 4.75 -11.69
CA GLY A 272 20.01 3.94 -10.46
C GLY A 272 21.14 2.92 -10.32
N ARG A 273 21.22 2.30 -9.14
CA ARG A 273 22.11 1.15 -8.88
C ARG A 273 21.44 -0.14 -9.37
N TRP A 274 22.23 -1.16 -9.70
CA TRP A 274 21.69 -2.49 -10.08
C TRP A 274 20.77 -3.12 -9.01
N SER A 275 21.00 -2.80 -7.73
CA SER A 275 20.10 -3.19 -6.62
C SER A 275 18.70 -2.58 -6.76
N ASP A 276 18.61 -1.33 -7.23
CA ASP A 276 17.33 -0.61 -7.36
C ASP A 276 16.49 -1.20 -8.49
N VAL A 277 17.15 -1.68 -9.56
CA VAL A 277 16.50 -2.40 -10.67
C VAL A 277 15.81 -3.67 -10.17
N LEU A 278 16.49 -4.45 -9.31
CA LEU A 278 15.89 -5.64 -8.69
C LEU A 278 14.71 -5.27 -7.78
N HIS A 279 14.86 -4.21 -6.97
CA HIS A 279 13.78 -3.74 -6.11
C HIS A 279 12.56 -3.25 -6.90
N VAL A 280 12.71 -2.68 -8.10
CA VAL A 280 11.58 -2.34 -8.99
C VAL A 280 10.86 -3.58 -9.49
N LEU A 281 11.60 -4.64 -9.85
CA LEU A 281 10.98 -5.89 -10.29
C LEU A 281 10.19 -6.55 -9.15
N VAL A 282 10.75 -6.56 -7.94
CA VAL A 282 10.05 -7.02 -6.72
C VAL A 282 8.80 -6.16 -6.48
N SER A 283 8.92 -4.85 -6.69
CA SER A 283 7.80 -3.92 -6.55
C SER A 283 6.69 -4.15 -7.57
N LEU A 284 7.05 -4.42 -8.83
CA LEU A 284 6.10 -4.78 -9.88
C LEU A 284 5.36 -6.08 -9.53
N LEU A 285 6.07 -7.08 -9.02
CA LEU A 285 5.44 -8.33 -8.56
C LEU A 285 4.44 -8.09 -7.42
N GLY A 286 4.79 -7.23 -6.46
CA GLY A 286 3.90 -6.85 -5.37
C GLY A 286 2.64 -6.12 -5.83
N GLU A 287 2.78 -5.23 -6.81
CA GLU A 287 1.62 -4.56 -7.40
C GLU A 287 0.72 -5.50 -8.17
N LEU A 288 1.30 -6.35 -9.04
CA LEU A 288 0.53 -7.36 -9.78
C LEU A 288 -0.18 -8.31 -8.83
N TRP A 289 0.46 -8.70 -7.73
CA TRP A 289 -0.14 -9.54 -6.69
C TRP A 289 -1.33 -8.87 -6.00
N CYS A 290 -1.22 -7.59 -5.64
CA CYS A 290 -2.32 -6.81 -5.10
C CYS A 290 -3.48 -6.65 -6.11
N LEU A 291 -3.15 -6.42 -7.39
CA LEU A 291 -4.14 -6.27 -8.46
C LEU A 291 -4.90 -7.57 -8.77
N LEU A 292 -4.18 -8.69 -8.89
CA LEU A 292 -4.78 -10.02 -9.11
C LEU A 292 -5.74 -10.38 -7.99
N ARG A 293 -5.41 -9.99 -6.75
CA ARG A 293 -6.28 -10.22 -5.61
C ARG A 293 -7.50 -9.30 -5.61
N ALA A 294 -7.32 -8.05 -5.99
CA ALA A 294 -8.38 -7.05 -5.98
C ALA A 294 -9.27 -7.09 -7.22
N SER A 295 -8.97 -7.92 -8.24
CA SER A 295 -9.73 -8.00 -9.50
C SER A 295 -11.24 -8.11 -9.29
N THR A 296 -11.68 -9.02 -8.41
CA THR A 296 -13.10 -9.21 -8.09
C THR A 296 -13.74 -7.97 -7.48
N MET A 297 -13.01 -7.20 -6.66
CA MET A 297 -13.52 -5.92 -6.11
C MET A 297 -13.55 -4.82 -7.16
N ARG A 298 -12.66 -4.88 -8.15
CA ARG A 298 -12.63 -3.91 -9.25
C ARG A 298 -13.78 -4.10 -10.19
N ASP A 299 -14.10 -5.35 -10.54
CA ASP A 299 -15.20 -5.66 -11.44
C ASP A 299 -16.51 -5.11 -10.87
N VAL A 300 -16.73 -5.29 -9.56
CA VAL A 300 -17.85 -4.69 -8.82
C VAL A 300 -17.81 -3.15 -8.88
N CYS A 301 -16.65 -2.52 -8.66
CA CYS A 301 -16.54 -1.06 -8.71
C CYS A 301 -16.63 -0.48 -10.13
N GLN A 302 -16.39 -1.26 -11.18
CA GLN A 302 -16.58 -0.83 -12.57
C GLN A 302 -18.05 -0.88 -13.01
N GLN A 303 -18.85 -1.75 -12.38
CA GLN A 303 -20.28 -1.87 -12.64
C GLN A 303 -21.12 -0.81 -11.90
N GLN A 304 -20.52 0.01 -11.03
CA GLN A 304 -21.17 1.05 -10.22
C GLN A 304 -20.92 2.47 -10.75
#